data_AF-A0A857GIP6-F1
#
_entry.id   AF-A0A857GIP6-F1
#
_cell.length_a   1.000
_cell.length_b   1.000
_cell.length_c   1.000
_cell.angle_alpha   90.00
_cell.angle_beta   90.00
_cell.angle_gamma   90.00
#
_symmetry.space_group_name_H-M   'P 1'
#
loop_
_entity.id
_entity.type
_entity.pdbx_description
1 polymer ?
#
loop_
_entity_poly.entity_id
_entity_poly.type
_entity_poly.pdbx_seq_one_letter_code
_entity_poly.pdbx_strand_id
1 'polypeptide(L)'
;MHIHQIFEHPYFEERPVKDILEPFGFAVHTVTHELPSDLDGGDDYARYEAEPDTYIDQLDNTAPAGYTEIYRAENEDGILIVSVRAKTVFAQLLLFTDIRYSGPEDTVNASYLAVYNERMRQIFSEGFSRENDDQHKPGSLAVAGASYAINAADALQVESPESGKDAAAAVWPFDQTWWKPSPDPRRNLIKSGALILAEIDRLDRAAAKAAAAGGDA
;
A
#
# COMPACT_ATOMS: atom_id res chain seq x y z
N MET A 1 12.31 -0.85 -19.34
CA MET A 1 11.82 -0.81 -17.94
C MET A 1 10.28 -0.71 -17.84
N HIS A 2 9.63 -1.08 -16.72
CA HIS A 2 8.19 -0.84 -16.50
C HIS A 2 7.96 0.57 -15.93
N ILE A 3 6.88 1.27 -16.33
CA ILE A 3 6.54 2.63 -15.84
C ILE A 3 5.38 2.55 -14.84
N HIS A 4 5.48 3.25 -13.70
CA HIS A 4 4.43 3.19 -12.68
C HIS A 4 3.12 3.77 -13.22
N GLN A 5 1.99 3.09 -13.01
CA GLN A 5 0.66 3.48 -13.53
C GLN A 5 0.20 4.89 -13.13
N ILE A 6 0.83 5.50 -12.12
CA ILE A 6 0.57 6.89 -11.72
C ILE A 6 0.83 7.87 -12.87
N PHE A 7 1.76 7.54 -13.77
CA PHE A 7 2.11 8.35 -14.94
C PHE A 7 1.10 8.22 -16.10
N GLU A 8 0.10 7.34 -16.01
CA GLU A 8 -1.01 7.32 -16.97
C GLU A 8 -1.98 8.50 -16.74
N HIS A 9 -1.84 9.23 -15.63
CA HIS A 9 -2.69 10.37 -15.33
C HIS A 9 -2.33 11.59 -16.18
N PRO A 10 -3.29 12.25 -16.86
CA PRO A 10 -3.02 13.31 -17.85
C PRO A 10 -2.31 14.54 -17.28
N TYR A 11 -2.39 14.79 -15.97
CA TYR A 11 -1.65 15.90 -15.35
C TYR A 11 -0.14 15.82 -15.51
N PHE A 12 0.44 14.64 -15.72
CA PHE A 12 1.87 14.49 -15.98
C PHE A 12 2.28 15.01 -17.37
N GLU A 13 1.33 15.26 -18.28
CA GLU A 13 1.58 15.93 -19.56
C GLU A 13 1.60 17.46 -19.42
N GLU A 14 0.91 18.00 -18.42
CA GLU A 14 0.66 19.44 -18.28
C GLU A 14 1.54 20.12 -17.23
N ARG A 15 2.17 19.36 -16.33
CA ARG A 15 2.87 19.91 -15.16
C ARG A 15 4.15 19.16 -14.82
N PRO A 16 5.13 19.84 -14.19
CA PRO A 16 6.32 19.18 -13.67
C PRO A 16 5.98 18.06 -12.70
N VAL A 17 6.69 16.93 -12.82
CA VAL A 17 6.47 15.74 -12.01
C VAL A 17 6.54 16.02 -10.49
N LYS A 18 7.44 16.92 -10.07
CA LYS A 18 7.58 17.32 -8.66
C LYS A 18 6.32 18.00 -8.13
N ASP A 19 5.73 18.90 -8.90
CA ASP A 19 4.55 19.67 -8.50
C ASP A 19 3.31 18.78 -8.33
N ILE A 20 3.29 17.62 -8.98
CA ILE A 20 2.22 16.63 -8.84
C ILE A 20 2.50 15.71 -7.65
N LEU A 21 3.72 15.17 -7.54
CA LEU A 21 4.03 14.10 -6.58
C LEU A 21 4.34 14.60 -5.15
N GLU A 22 5.00 15.75 -5.00
CA GLU A 22 5.34 16.27 -3.67
C GLU A 22 4.11 16.55 -2.78
N PRO A 23 3.01 17.14 -3.30
CA PRO A 23 1.77 17.32 -2.53
C PRO A 23 1.14 16.01 -2.03
N PHE A 24 1.34 14.91 -2.74
CA PHE A 24 0.89 13.59 -2.31
C PHE A 24 1.79 12.96 -1.23
N GLY A 25 2.86 13.64 -0.82
CA GLY A 25 3.75 13.21 0.24
C GLY A 25 4.97 12.43 -0.24
N PHE A 26 5.36 12.55 -1.50
CA PHE A 26 6.62 12.02 -1.98
C PHE A 26 7.78 12.99 -1.72
N ALA A 27 8.97 12.46 -1.45
CA ALA A 27 10.22 13.11 -1.80
C ALA A 27 10.52 12.73 -3.25
N VAL A 28 10.81 13.69 -4.12
CA VAL A 28 11.01 13.43 -5.56
C VAL A 28 12.43 13.79 -5.95
N HIS A 29 13.14 12.83 -6.55
CA HIS A 29 14.44 13.02 -7.17
C HIS A 29 14.30 12.82 -8.67
N THR A 30 14.84 13.75 -9.45
CA THR A 30 14.79 13.73 -10.91
C THR A 30 16.20 13.86 -11.46
N VAL A 31 16.50 13.08 -12.50
CA VAL A 31 17.73 13.18 -13.28
C VAL A 31 17.32 13.34 -14.73
N THR A 32 17.85 14.35 -15.41
CA THR A 32 17.67 14.53 -16.85
C THR A 32 19.02 14.32 -17.51
N HIS A 33 19.08 13.37 -18.44
CA HIS A 33 20.22 13.18 -19.33
C HIS A 33 19.93 13.87 -20.66
N GLU A 34 20.91 14.54 -21.24
CA GLU A 34 20.76 15.12 -22.57
C GLU A 34 20.63 14.00 -23.61
N LEU A 35 19.84 14.24 -24.67
CA LEU A 35 19.74 13.31 -25.78
C LEU A 35 21.08 13.26 -26.52
N PRO A 36 21.63 12.08 -26.81
CA PRO A 36 22.85 11.97 -27.60
C PRO A 36 22.72 12.67 -28.94
N SER A 37 23.71 13.47 -29.33
CA SER A 37 23.77 14.14 -30.64
C SER A 37 24.88 13.57 -31.52
N ASP A 38 24.62 13.50 -32.83
CA ASP A 38 25.60 13.16 -33.85
C ASP A 38 26.75 14.20 -33.95
N LEU A 39 26.52 15.40 -33.41
CA LEU A 39 27.50 16.49 -33.38
C LEU A 39 28.55 16.33 -32.27
N ASP A 40 28.28 15.53 -31.24
CA ASP A 40 29.14 15.39 -30.06
C ASP A 40 30.34 14.46 -30.31
N GLY A 41 30.37 13.78 -31.46
CA GLY A 41 31.53 13.02 -31.95
C GLY A 41 31.85 11.75 -31.15
N GLY A 42 30.91 11.25 -30.35
CA GLY A 42 31.03 10.02 -29.55
C GLY A 42 30.16 8.86 -30.06
N ASP A 43 30.40 7.66 -29.51
CA ASP A 43 29.65 6.44 -29.87
C ASP A 43 28.22 6.41 -29.29
N ASP A 44 27.89 7.33 -28.38
CA ASP A 44 26.60 7.35 -27.69
C ASP A 44 25.43 7.62 -28.65
N TYR A 45 25.61 8.49 -29.64
CA TYR A 45 24.58 8.71 -30.68
C TYR A 45 24.32 7.43 -31.48
N ALA A 46 25.37 6.72 -31.90
CA ALA A 46 25.21 5.48 -32.66
C ALA A 46 24.57 4.36 -31.83
N ARG A 47 24.90 4.26 -30.54
CA ARG A 47 24.27 3.32 -29.61
C ARG A 47 22.80 3.64 -29.37
N TYR A 48 22.49 4.91 -29.17
CA TYR A 48 21.13 5.41 -29.02
C TYR A 48 20.31 5.18 -30.30
N GLU A 49 20.82 5.54 -31.47
CA GLU A 49 20.14 5.36 -32.76
C GLU A 49 19.84 3.88 -33.07
N ALA A 50 20.76 2.97 -32.71
CA ALA A 50 20.58 1.55 -32.95
C ALA A 50 19.55 0.91 -32.01
N GLU A 51 19.62 1.21 -30.71
CA GLU A 51 18.75 0.63 -29.69
C GLU A 51 18.40 1.67 -28.59
N PRO A 52 17.44 2.59 -28.84
CA PRO A 52 17.13 3.69 -27.93
C PRO A 52 16.72 3.21 -26.53
N ASP A 53 15.83 2.22 -26.46
CA ASP A 53 15.33 1.67 -25.19
C ASP A 53 16.46 1.02 -24.38
N THR A 54 17.35 0.27 -25.03
CA THR A 54 18.51 -0.35 -24.38
C THR A 54 19.49 0.70 -23.84
N TYR A 55 19.72 1.77 -24.61
CA TYR A 55 20.56 2.89 -24.18
C TYR A 55 19.95 3.59 -22.96
N ILE A 56 18.66 3.94 -23.04
CA ILE A 56 17.91 4.60 -21.97
C ILE A 56 17.94 3.76 -20.68
N ASP A 57 17.68 2.46 -20.76
CA ASP A 57 17.66 1.55 -19.60
C ASP A 57 19.05 1.42 -18.92
N GLN A 58 20.15 1.77 -19.61
CA GLN A 58 21.52 1.73 -19.07
C GLN A 58 21.97 3.04 -18.41
N LEU A 59 21.21 4.12 -18.54
CA LEU A 59 21.59 5.42 -17.96
C LEU A 59 21.58 5.39 -16.43
N ASP A 60 22.58 6.05 -15.83
CA ASP A 60 22.73 6.13 -14.39
C ASP A 60 21.58 6.89 -13.73
N ASN A 61 21.03 6.29 -12.67
CA ASN A 61 20.11 6.94 -11.75
C ASN A 61 20.87 7.40 -10.51
N THR A 62 20.98 8.72 -10.31
CA THR A 62 21.71 9.32 -9.18
C THR A 62 20.86 9.49 -7.92
N ALA A 63 19.68 8.87 -7.86
CA ALA A 63 18.80 8.96 -6.70
C ALA A 63 19.48 8.41 -5.43
N PRO A 64 19.28 9.07 -4.27
CA PRO A 64 19.83 8.58 -3.00
C PRO A 64 19.27 7.20 -2.61
N ALA A 65 19.99 6.50 -1.73
CA ALA A 65 19.50 5.26 -1.15
C ALA A 65 18.10 5.43 -0.50
N GLY A 66 17.23 4.45 -0.74
CA GLY A 66 15.84 4.46 -0.26
C GLY A 66 14.85 5.21 -1.14
N TYR A 67 15.26 5.68 -2.32
CA TYR A 67 14.36 6.10 -3.39
C TYR A 67 14.08 4.92 -4.33
N THR A 68 12.86 4.86 -4.84
CA THR A 68 12.41 3.88 -5.82
C THR A 68 12.24 4.58 -7.16
N GLU A 69 12.92 4.10 -8.20
CA GLU A 69 12.70 4.56 -9.57
C GLU A 69 11.30 4.14 -10.03
N ILE A 70 10.52 5.10 -10.52
CA ILE A 70 9.12 4.89 -10.94
C ILE A 70 8.84 5.31 -12.38
N TYR A 71 9.79 6.00 -13.02
CA TYR A 71 9.67 6.45 -14.40
C TYR A 71 11.05 6.70 -15.00
N ARG A 72 11.18 6.34 -16.28
CA ARG A 72 12.32 6.61 -17.15
C ARG A 72 11.79 6.60 -18.57
N ALA A 73 11.87 7.72 -19.25
CA ALA A 73 11.52 7.86 -20.65
C ALA A 73 12.11 9.15 -21.23
N GLU A 74 12.16 9.21 -22.55
CA GLU A 74 12.46 10.42 -23.31
C GLU A 74 11.29 11.42 -23.24
N ASN A 75 11.63 12.71 -23.17
CA ASN A 75 10.72 13.84 -23.30
C ASN A 75 11.38 14.97 -24.13
N GLU A 76 10.70 16.11 -24.27
CA GLU A 76 11.19 17.24 -25.08
C GLU A 76 12.53 17.82 -24.59
N ASP A 77 12.87 17.63 -23.31
CA ASP A 77 14.06 18.19 -22.67
C ASP A 77 15.22 17.19 -22.55
N GLY A 78 15.02 15.91 -22.90
CA GLY A 78 16.01 14.86 -22.76
C GLY A 78 15.43 13.52 -22.30
N ILE A 79 16.25 12.70 -21.64
CA ILE A 79 15.83 11.45 -21.01
C ILE A 79 15.64 11.69 -19.51
N LEU A 80 14.39 11.68 -19.06
CA LEU A 80 14.01 11.95 -17.68
C LEU A 80 13.89 10.66 -16.88
N ILE A 81 14.61 10.57 -15.78
CA ILE A 81 14.49 9.52 -14.77
C ILE A 81 13.89 10.14 -13.49
N VAL A 82 12.84 9.52 -12.96
CA VAL A 82 12.16 9.94 -11.73
C VAL A 82 12.22 8.84 -10.69
N SER A 83 12.73 9.20 -9.52
CA SER A 83 12.72 8.34 -8.35
C SER A 83 12.01 9.02 -7.19
N VAL A 84 11.30 8.25 -6.38
CA VAL A 84 10.53 8.78 -5.24
C VAL A 84 10.83 8.04 -3.95
N ARG A 85 10.67 8.75 -2.82
CA ARG A 85 10.59 8.15 -1.49
C ARG A 85 9.32 8.63 -0.80
N ALA A 86 8.46 7.70 -0.40
CA ALA A 86 7.25 8.04 0.34
C ALA A 86 7.60 8.65 1.71
N LYS A 87 7.09 9.84 2.02
CA LYS A 87 7.18 10.48 3.35
C LYS A 87 5.93 10.22 4.20
N THR A 88 4.84 9.79 3.58
CA THR A 88 3.54 9.58 4.22
C THR A 88 3.00 8.19 3.89
N VAL A 89 2.08 7.68 4.71
CA VAL A 89 1.37 6.41 4.43
C VAL A 89 0.59 6.50 3.12
N PHE A 90 0.00 7.66 2.82
CA PHE A 90 -0.73 7.85 1.57
C PHE A 90 0.18 7.73 0.34
N ALA A 91 1.34 8.39 0.34
CA ALA A 91 2.34 8.25 -0.72
C ALA A 91 2.82 6.80 -0.84
N GLN A 92 3.01 6.12 0.28
CA GLN A 92 3.43 4.72 0.31
C GLN A 92 2.35 3.81 -0.32
N LEU A 93 1.08 4.01 0.02
CA LEU A 93 -0.04 3.29 -0.59
C LEU A 93 -0.13 3.57 -2.09
N LEU A 94 0.04 4.82 -2.53
CA LEU A 94 0.05 5.19 -3.95
C LEU A 94 1.16 4.48 -4.72
N LEU A 95 2.38 4.47 -4.18
CA LEU A 95 3.52 3.76 -4.78
C LEU A 95 3.27 2.25 -4.87
N PHE A 96 2.52 1.70 -3.92
CA PHE A 96 2.25 0.26 -3.83
C PHE A 96 0.96 -0.17 -4.52
N THR A 97 0.28 0.76 -5.19
CA THR A 97 -0.80 0.40 -6.12
C THR A 97 -0.30 -0.45 -7.28
N ASP A 98 0.98 -0.31 -7.65
CA ASP A 98 1.68 -1.26 -8.52
C ASP A 98 2.68 -2.09 -7.71
N ILE A 99 2.37 -3.38 -7.56
CA ILE A 99 3.10 -4.30 -6.68
C ILE A 99 4.59 -4.43 -7.05
N ARG A 100 4.98 -4.13 -8.29
CA ARG A 100 6.40 -4.16 -8.72
C ARG A 100 7.27 -3.12 -8.00
N TYR A 101 6.66 -2.05 -7.50
CA TYR A 101 7.37 -0.98 -6.80
C TYR A 101 7.32 -1.13 -5.28
N SER A 102 6.76 -2.25 -4.77
CA SER A 102 6.76 -2.57 -3.34
C SER A 102 8.15 -2.92 -2.76
N GLY A 103 9.19 -2.94 -3.60
CA GLY A 103 10.59 -3.19 -3.24
C GLY A 103 10.97 -4.68 -3.30
N PRO A 104 12.22 -5.02 -3.69
CA PRO A 104 12.65 -6.41 -3.88
C PRO A 104 12.90 -7.20 -2.57
N GLU A 105 12.88 -6.58 -1.38
CA GLU A 105 13.24 -7.27 -0.11
C GLU A 105 12.21 -7.21 1.03
N ASP A 106 11.09 -6.49 0.94
CA ASP A 106 10.31 -6.19 2.15
C ASP A 106 9.08 -7.09 2.38
N THR A 107 9.35 -8.28 2.93
CA THR A 107 8.37 -8.98 3.77
C THR A 107 7.91 -8.13 4.97
N VAL A 108 8.67 -7.08 5.33
CA VAL A 108 8.40 -6.13 6.41
C VAL A 108 7.23 -5.18 6.05
N ASN A 109 7.16 -4.70 4.80
CA ASN A 109 6.11 -3.80 4.32
C ASN A 109 4.86 -4.53 3.77
N ALA A 110 4.97 -5.83 3.49
CA ALA A 110 3.83 -6.65 3.08
C ALA A 110 2.75 -6.80 4.18
N SER A 111 3.10 -6.62 5.46
CA SER A 111 2.21 -6.89 6.58
C SER A 111 1.09 -5.87 6.73
N TYR A 112 1.41 -4.58 6.79
CA TYR A 112 0.41 -3.51 6.90
C TYR A 112 -0.44 -3.39 5.63
N LEU A 113 0.17 -3.55 4.44
CA LEU A 113 -0.56 -3.59 3.17
C LEU A 113 -1.55 -4.75 3.13
N ALA A 114 -1.16 -5.92 3.62
CA ALA A 114 -2.05 -7.07 3.64
C ALA A 114 -3.28 -6.84 4.54
N VAL A 115 -3.09 -6.20 5.70
CA VAL A 115 -4.20 -5.81 6.59
C VAL A 115 -5.11 -4.79 5.89
N TYR A 116 -4.53 -3.75 5.28
CA TYR A 116 -5.29 -2.75 4.53
C TYR A 116 -6.08 -3.38 3.37
N ASN A 117 -5.43 -4.19 2.55
CA ASN A 117 -6.06 -4.88 1.42
C ASN A 117 -7.17 -5.82 1.88
N GLU A 118 -7.00 -6.50 3.02
CA GLU A 118 -8.08 -7.31 3.59
C GLU A 118 -9.26 -6.46 4.06
N ARG A 119 -9.00 -5.31 4.70
CA ARG A 119 -10.06 -4.36 5.07
C ARG A 119 -10.81 -3.85 3.84
N MET A 120 -10.10 -3.53 2.76
CA MET A 120 -10.71 -3.13 1.50
C MET A 120 -11.52 -4.28 0.88
N ARG A 121 -11.00 -5.50 0.85
CA ARG A 121 -11.73 -6.69 0.38
C ARG A 121 -13.03 -6.91 1.16
N GLN A 122 -12.99 -6.77 2.49
CA GLN A 122 -14.20 -6.88 3.33
C GLN A 122 -15.26 -5.84 2.92
N ILE A 123 -14.85 -4.59 2.68
CA ILE A 123 -15.77 -3.53 2.26
C ILE A 123 -16.33 -3.78 0.86
N PHE A 124 -15.46 -3.97 -0.14
CA PHE A 124 -15.87 -3.99 -1.54
C PHE A 124 -16.38 -5.34 -2.01
N SER A 125 -15.85 -6.45 -1.49
CA SER A 125 -16.23 -7.80 -1.94
C SER A 125 -17.31 -8.43 -1.06
N GLU A 126 -17.30 -8.18 0.26
CA GLU A 126 -18.27 -8.77 1.19
C GLU A 126 -19.41 -7.78 1.55
N GLY A 127 -19.35 -6.53 1.05
CA GLY A 127 -20.38 -5.51 1.27
C GLY A 127 -20.40 -4.95 2.69
N PHE A 128 -19.31 -5.10 3.45
CA PHE A 128 -19.19 -4.48 4.77
C PHE A 128 -19.11 -2.96 4.61
N SER A 129 -19.52 -2.22 5.63
CA SER A 129 -19.49 -0.76 5.60
C SER A 129 -19.18 -0.19 6.96
N ARG A 130 -18.64 1.03 6.97
CA ARG A 130 -18.35 1.78 8.20
C ARG A 130 -19.64 2.05 8.98
N GLU A 131 -20.74 2.24 8.28
CA GLU A 131 -22.07 2.48 8.83
C GLU A 131 -22.67 1.23 9.46
N ASN A 132 -22.39 0.04 8.90
CA ASN A 132 -22.80 -1.24 9.50
C ASN A 132 -21.93 -1.58 10.71
N ASP A 133 -20.62 -1.30 10.65
CA ASP A 133 -19.70 -1.46 11.77
C ASP A 133 -20.15 -0.65 13.01
N ASP A 134 -20.63 0.58 12.80
CA ASP A 134 -21.16 1.46 13.84
C ASP A 134 -22.43 0.89 14.54
N GLN A 135 -23.14 -0.05 13.91
CA GLN A 135 -24.36 -0.67 14.46
C GLN A 135 -24.09 -1.89 15.34
N HIS A 136 -22.88 -2.44 15.31
CA HIS A 136 -22.51 -3.55 16.17
C HIS A 136 -22.35 -3.12 17.63
N LYS A 137 -22.51 -4.09 18.55
CA LYS A 137 -22.22 -3.83 19.97
C LYS A 137 -20.75 -3.40 20.11
N PRO A 138 -20.44 -2.41 20.95
CA PRO A 138 -19.05 -1.99 21.18
C PRO A 138 -18.17 -3.20 21.53
N GLY A 139 -17.01 -3.32 20.88
CA GLY A 139 -16.09 -4.43 21.06
C GLY A 139 -16.41 -5.69 20.24
N SER A 140 -17.56 -5.81 19.56
CA SER A 140 -17.85 -6.99 18.73
C SER A 140 -16.85 -7.19 17.60
N LEU A 141 -16.41 -6.12 16.92
CA LEU A 141 -15.36 -6.24 15.90
C LEU A 141 -14.00 -6.61 16.51
N ALA A 142 -13.71 -6.13 17.73
CA ALA A 142 -12.51 -6.51 18.48
C ALA A 142 -12.51 -8.02 18.81
N VAL A 143 -13.64 -8.53 19.31
CA VAL A 143 -13.82 -9.96 19.62
C VAL A 143 -13.71 -10.82 18.37
N ALA A 144 -14.30 -10.38 17.25
CA ALA A 144 -14.14 -11.05 15.96
C ALA A 144 -12.67 -11.08 15.50
N GLY A 145 -11.94 -9.97 15.69
CA GLY A 145 -10.50 -9.92 15.46
C GLY A 145 -9.73 -10.89 16.37
N ALA A 146 -10.11 -10.98 17.64
CA ALA A 146 -9.52 -11.91 18.60
C ALA A 146 -9.74 -13.38 18.22
N SER A 147 -10.93 -13.75 17.72
CA SER A 147 -11.19 -15.11 17.20
C SER A 147 -10.15 -15.54 16.17
N TYR A 148 -9.86 -14.68 15.19
CA TYR A 148 -8.83 -14.97 14.19
C TYR A 148 -7.41 -15.01 14.76
N ALA A 149 -7.09 -14.16 15.75
CA ALA A 149 -5.80 -14.17 16.40
C ALA A 149 -5.57 -15.45 17.23
N ILE A 150 -6.58 -15.89 17.99
CA ILE A 150 -6.57 -17.15 18.73
C ILE A 150 -6.39 -18.32 17.77
N ASN A 151 -7.14 -18.36 16.67
CA ASN A 151 -7.01 -19.42 15.66
C ASN A 151 -5.59 -19.48 15.06
N ALA A 152 -4.98 -18.32 14.81
CA ALA A 152 -3.60 -18.25 14.36
C ALA A 152 -2.60 -18.74 15.42
N ALA A 153 -2.80 -18.37 16.69
CA ALA A 153 -1.95 -18.78 17.80
C ALA A 153 -2.01 -20.30 18.03
N ASP A 154 -3.21 -20.89 17.98
CA ASP A 154 -3.42 -22.33 18.08
C ASP A 154 -2.71 -23.07 16.93
N ALA A 155 -2.81 -22.56 15.71
CA ALA A 155 -2.13 -23.13 14.54
C ALA A 155 -0.60 -23.02 14.63
N LEU A 156 -0.07 -22.00 15.32
CA LEU A 156 1.34 -21.82 15.63
C LEU A 156 1.80 -22.58 16.89
N GLN A 157 0.92 -23.39 17.48
CA GLN A 157 1.21 -24.24 18.65
C GLN A 157 1.65 -23.46 19.90
N VAL A 158 1.18 -22.22 20.06
CA VAL A 158 1.34 -21.50 21.32
C VAL A 158 0.40 -22.14 22.34
N GLU A 159 0.92 -22.61 23.47
CA GLU A 159 0.09 -23.04 24.61
C GLU A 159 -0.70 -21.83 25.14
N SER A 160 -1.92 -21.65 24.64
CA SER A 160 -2.90 -20.73 25.22
C SER A 160 -3.66 -21.47 26.33
N PRO A 161 -4.01 -20.83 27.46
CA PRO A 161 -4.84 -21.42 28.50
C PRO A 161 -6.20 -21.97 27.99
N GLU A 162 -6.62 -21.51 26.81
CA GLU A 162 -7.88 -21.87 26.15
C GLU A 162 -7.66 -22.69 24.86
N SER A 163 -6.49 -23.30 24.62
CA SER A 163 -6.09 -23.96 23.35
C SER A 163 -6.82 -25.27 23.03
N GLY A 164 -8.15 -25.30 23.14
CA GLY A 164 -8.99 -26.29 22.48
C GLY A 164 -9.14 -25.92 21.02
N LYS A 165 -9.13 -26.91 20.12
CA LYS A 165 -9.22 -26.74 18.64
C LYS A 165 -10.42 -25.89 18.15
N ASP A 166 -11.39 -25.58 19.03
CA ASP A 166 -12.61 -24.84 18.72
C ASP A 166 -12.76 -23.50 19.47
N ALA A 167 -11.81 -23.10 20.32
CA ALA A 167 -11.95 -21.91 21.18
C ALA A 167 -12.13 -20.61 20.37
N ALA A 168 -11.38 -20.47 19.27
CA ALA A 168 -11.51 -19.35 18.35
C ALA A 168 -12.93 -19.19 17.75
N ALA A 169 -13.56 -20.31 17.38
CA ALA A 169 -14.91 -20.32 16.82
C ALA A 169 -15.97 -20.04 17.89
N ALA A 170 -15.73 -20.49 19.13
CA ALA A 170 -16.63 -20.30 20.26
C ALA A 170 -16.78 -18.82 20.66
N VAL A 171 -15.72 -18.02 20.51
CA VAL A 171 -15.75 -16.59 20.82
C VAL A 171 -16.15 -15.70 19.64
N TRP A 172 -16.39 -16.27 18.45
CA TRP A 172 -16.84 -15.51 17.28
C TRP A 172 -18.21 -14.86 17.55
N PRO A 173 -18.34 -13.52 17.41
CA PRO A 173 -19.51 -12.79 17.91
C PRO A 173 -20.63 -12.64 16.87
N PHE A 174 -20.40 -13.08 15.64
CA PHE A 174 -21.36 -12.97 14.53
C PHE A 174 -21.92 -14.34 14.14
N ASP A 175 -22.78 -14.36 13.13
CA ASP A 175 -23.28 -15.62 12.58
C ASP A 175 -22.10 -16.49 12.10
N GLN A 176 -22.18 -17.78 12.42
CA GLN A 176 -21.13 -18.76 12.17
C GLN A 176 -20.86 -18.97 10.67
N THR A 177 -21.80 -18.64 9.79
CA THR A 177 -21.59 -18.65 8.33
C THR A 177 -20.52 -17.64 7.87
N TRP A 178 -20.26 -16.61 8.68
CA TRP A 178 -19.21 -15.62 8.42
C TRP A 178 -17.86 -15.98 9.05
N TRP A 179 -17.82 -17.03 9.88
CA TRP A 179 -16.57 -17.55 10.40
C TRP A 179 -15.83 -18.34 9.30
N LYS A 180 -14.83 -17.69 8.69
CA LYS A 180 -14.05 -18.25 7.57
C LYS A 180 -12.56 -18.34 7.95
N PRO A 181 -12.12 -19.27 8.82
CA PRO A 181 -10.71 -19.43 9.18
C PRO A 181 -9.86 -19.92 7.98
N SER A 182 -8.55 -19.68 8.03
CA SER A 182 -7.57 -20.19 7.08
C SER A 182 -6.63 -21.18 7.76
N PRO A 183 -6.11 -22.19 7.04
CA PRO A 183 -5.01 -23.01 7.57
C PRO A 183 -3.69 -22.22 7.70
N ASP A 184 -3.55 -21.08 7.01
CA ASP A 184 -2.38 -20.20 7.14
C ASP A 184 -2.55 -19.24 8.33
N PRO A 185 -1.72 -19.33 9.39
CA PRO A 185 -1.76 -18.43 10.53
C PRO A 185 -1.59 -16.96 10.13
N ARG A 186 -0.74 -16.66 9.14
CA ARG A 186 -0.53 -15.28 8.66
C ARG A 186 -1.82 -14.72 8.08
N ARG A 187 -2.55 -15.51 7.28
CA ARG A 187 -3.83 -15.08 6.70
C ARG A 187 -4.88 -14.79 7.78
N ASN A 188 -4.92 -15.55 8.86
CA ASN A 188 -5.80 -15.28 9.99
C ASN A 188 -5.39 -14.00 10.72
N LEU A 189 -4.10 -13.77 10.97
CA LEU A 189 -3.61 -12.51 11.56
C LEU A 189 -3.94 -11.28 10.68
N ILE A 190 -3.91 -11.42 9.36
CA ILE A 190 -4.34 -10.36 8.43
C ILE A 190 -5.83 -10.05 8.60
N LYS A 191 -6.69 -11.07 8.67
CA LYS A 191 -8.14 -10.90 8.93
C LYS A 191 -8.40 -10.29 10.30
N SER A 192 -7.65 -10.72 11.31
CA SER A 192 -7.67 -10.17 12.66
C SER A 192 -7.34 -8.67 12.64
N GLY A 193 -6.22 -8.30 12.01
CA GLY A 193 -5.80 -6.90 11.87
C GLY A 193 -6.83 -6.03 11.16
N ALA A 194 -7.50 -6.56 10.12
CA ALA A 194 -8.54 -5.83 9.40
C ALA A 194 -9.79 -5.55 10.26
N LEU A 195 -10.20 -6.53 11.08
CA LEU A 195 -11.32 -6.36 12.02
C LEU A 195 -10.96 -5.45 13.20
N ILE A 196 -9.72 -5.50 13.69
CA ILE A 196 -9.22 -4.57 14.70
C ILE A 196 -9.18 -3.13 14.14
N LEU A 197 -8.71 -2.96 12.91
CA LEU A 197 -8.75 -1.66 12.22
C LEU A 197 -10.19 -1.13 12.11
N ALA A 198 -11.15 -2.00 11.78
CA ALA A 198 -12.57 -1.63 11.74
C ALA A 198 -13.11 -1.16 13.10
N GLU A 199 -12.70 -1.79 14.20
CA GLU A 199 -13.10 -1.36 15.56
C GLU A 199 -12.44 -0.02 15.95
N ILE A 200 -11.16 0.19 15.63
CA ILE A 200 -10.48 1.48 15.86
C ILE A 200 -11.21 2.60 15.12
N ASP A 201 -11.48 2.38 13.83
CA ASP A 201 -12.27 3.26 12.98
C ASP A 201 -13.65 3.61 13.62
N ARG A 202 -14.31 2.63 14.22
CA ARG A 202 -15.60 2.80 14.92
C ARG A 202 -15.46 3.65 16.18
N LEU A 203 -14.41 3.40 16.98
CA LEU A 203 -14.11 4.15 18.19
C LEU A 203 -13.79 5.62 17.89
N ASP A 204 -12.96 5.86 16.87
CA ASP A 204 -12.58 7.21 16.45
C ASP A 204 -13.79 8.00 15.95
N ARG A 205 -14.68 7.38 15.15
CA ARG A 205 -15.94 8.00 14.73
C ARG A 205 -16.86 8.30 15.91
N ALA A 206 -16.98 7.38 16.88
CA ALA A 206 -17.80 7.60 18.07
C ALA A 206 -17.26 8.78 18.90
N ALA A 207 -15.94 8.88 19.08
CA ALA A 207 -15.29 9.99 19.76
C ALA A 207 -15.52 11.33 19.03
N ALA A 208 -15.39 11.36 17.71
CA ALA A 208 -15.65 12.55 16.91
C ALA A 208 -17.12 13.02 17.01
N LYS A 209 -18.09 12.10 16.97
CA LYS A 209 -19.52 12.41 17.16
C LYS A 209 -19.79 12.98 18.55
N ALA A 210 -19.18 12.42 19.59
CA ALA A 210 -19.32 12.90 20.97
C ALA A 210 -18.72 14.31 21.14
N ALA A 211 -17.55 14.57 20.56
CA ALA A 211 -16.92 15.89 20.58
C ALA A 211 -17.76 16.95 19.87
N ALA A 212 -18.37 16.60 18.72
CA ALA A 212 -19.27 17.51 18.00
C ALA A 212 -20.54 17.83 18.81
N ALA A 213 -21.13 16.84 19.48
CA ALA A 213 -22.34 17.04 20.30
C ALA A 213 -22.09 17.81 21.60
N GLY A 214 -20.86 17.76 22.13
CA GLY A 214 -20.46 18.50 23.34
C GLY A 214 -19.97 19.92 23.10
N GLY A 215 -19.80 20.34 21.84
CA GLY A 215 -19.39 21.72 21.47
C GLY A 215 -20.55 22.71 21.31
N ASP A 216 -21.79 22.23 21.29
CA ASP A 216 -23.03 23.01 21.17
C ASP A 216 -23.77 23.18 22.52
N ALA A 217 -23.14 22.84 23.65
CA ALA A 217 -23.69 22.97 25.02
C ALA A 217 -22.89 23.98 25.84
#